data_AF-A0A440A3D4-F1
#
_entry.id   AF-A0A440A3D4-F1
#
_cell.length_a   1.000
_cell.length_b   1.000
_cell.length_c   1.000
_cell.angle_alpha   90.00
_cell.angle_beta   90.00
_cell.angle_gamma   90.00
#
_symmetry.space_group_name_H-M   'P 1'
#
loop_
_entity.id
_entity.type
_entity.pdbx_description
1 polymer ?
#
loop_
_entity_poly.entity_id
_entity_poly.type
_entity_poly.pdbx_seq_one_letter_code
_entity_poly.pdbx_strand_id
1 'polypeptide(L)'
;MTKGQRKTSHYDEIDLIRQNLFDIEPELRMLEGVAAILLSLSTAADQVEPVALAPLAHLGSEALEQILTSWRKALAAMSNEANAR
;
A
#
# COMPACT_ATOMS: atom_id res chain seq x y z
N MET A 1 -36.15 -14.05 1.86
CA MET A 1 -35.38 -12.79 1.67
C MET A 1 -34.13 -13.13 0.87
N THR A 2 -34.16 -13.13 -0.47
CA THR A 2 -33.25 -14.10 -1.16
C THR A 2 -32.60 -13.69 -2.48
N LYS A 3 -32.78 -12.47 -3.01
CA LYS A 3 -32.02 -12.04 -4.22
C LYS A 3 -31.47 -10.60 -4.20
N GLY A 4 -32.05 -9.69 -3.42
CA GLY A 4 -31.60 -8.29 -3.31
C GLY A 4 -30.36 -8.10 -2.44
N GLN A 5 -30.34 -8.69 -1.24
CA GLN A 5 -29.25 -8.51 -0.26
C GLN A 5 -27.88 -9.07 -0.71
N ARG A 6 -27.87 -10.10 -1.56
CA ARG A 6 -26.62 -10.71 -2.06
C ARG A 6 -25.92 -9.83 -3.10
N LYS A 7 -26.70 -9.03 -3.86
CA LYS A 7 -26.14 -8.10 -4.85
C LYS A 7 -25.52 -6.86 -4.20
N THR A 8 -26.17 -6.29 -3.19
CA THR A 8 -25.62 -5.13 -2.45
C THR A 8 -24.30 -5.50 -1.76
N SER A 9 -24.26 -6.65 -1.07
CA SER A 9 -23.04 -7.15 -0.42
C SER A 9 -21.84 -7.30 -1.36
N HIS A 10 -22.08 -7.71 -2.60
CA HIS A 10 -21.01 -7.92 -3.58
C HIS A 10 -20.46 -6.62 -4.16
N TYR A 11 -21.30 -5.60 -4.34
CA TYR A 11 -20.84 -4.26 -4.73
C TYR A 11 -20.00 -3.63 -3.61
N ASP A 12 -20.43 -3.80 -2.35
CA ASP A 12 -19.71 -3.27 -1.18
C ASP A 12 -18.31 -3.91 -1.03
N GLU A 13 -18.15 -5.20 -1.35
CA GLU A 13 -16.86 -5.90 -1.33
C GLU A 13 -15.92 -5.43 -2.46
N ILE A 14 -16.44 -5.24 -3.68
CA ILE A 14 -15.64 -4.72 -4.80
C ILE A 14 -15.15 -3.30 -4.50
N ASP A 15 -16.01 -2.46 -3.94
CA ASP A 15 -15.64 -1.09 -3.60
C ASP A 15 -14.64 -1.05 -2.43
N LEU A 16 -14.72 -1.99 -1.48
CA LEU A 16 -13.70 -2.17 -0.45
C LEU A 16 -12.34 -2.59 -1.05
N ILE A 17 -12.33 -3.51 -2.01
CA ILE A 17 -11.08 -3.91 -2.70
C ILE A 17 -10.48 -2.71 -3.43
N ARG A 18 -11.30 -1.97 -4.18
CA ARG A 18 -10.85 -0.76 -4.90
C ARG A 18 -10.29 0.28 -3.96
N GLN A 19 -10.97 0.54 -2.84
CA GLN A 19 -10.51 1.50 -1.85
C GLN A 19 -9.13 1.10 -1.31
N ASN A 20 -8.96 -0.16 -0.91
CA ASN A 20 -7.65 -0.64 -0.44
C ASN A 20 -6.55 -0.55 -1.52
N LEU A 21 -6.89 -0.70 -2.80
CA LEU A 21 -5.93 -0.50 -3.90
C LEU A 21 -5.60 0.97 -4.14
N PHE A 22 -6.58 1.88 -3.98
CA PHE A 22 -6.34 3.32 -4.03
C PHE A 22 -5.48 3.79 -2.85
N ASP A 23 -5.68 3.22 -1.66
CA ASP A 23 -4.88 3.47 -0.44
C ASP A 23 -3.47 2.83 -0.51
N ILE A 24 -3.05 2.28 -1.64
CA ILE A 24 -1.67 1.80 -1.89
C ILE A 24 -0.92 2.77 -2.80
N GLU A 25 -1.62 3.49 -3.68
CA GLU A 25 -1.00 4.38 -4.66
C GLU A 25 -0.14 5.49 -4.04
N PRO A 26 -0.62 6.28 -3.04
CA PRO A 26 0.20 7.35 -2.46
C PRO A 26 1.49 6.84 -1.81
N GLU A 27 1.45 5.65 -1.23
CA GLU A 27 2.54 5.01 -0.51
C GLU A 27 3.57 4.45 -1.50
N LEU A 28 3.12 3.92 -2.64
CA LEU A 28 4.00 3.56 -3.75
C LEU A 28 4.74 4.79 -4.30
N ARG A 29 4.05 5.92 -4.45
CA ARG A 29 4.69 7.20 -4.85
C ARG A 29 5.69 7.69 -3.81
N MET A 30 5.39 7.53 -2.52
CA MET A 30 6.35 7.83 -1.45
C MET A 30 7.61 6.98 -1.57
N LEU A 31 7.47 5.67 -1.81
CA LEU A 31 8.62 4.77 -2.02
C LEU A 31 9.44 5.12 -3.26
N GLU A 32 8.77 5.48 -4.35
CA GLU A 32 9.44 5.97 -5.55
C GLU A 32 10.29 7.22 -5.24
N GLY A 33 9.72 8.18 -4.50
CA GLY A 33 10.43 9.38 -4.06
C GLY A 33 11.64 9.08 -3.18
N VAL A 34 11.47 8.21 -2.17
CA VAL A 34 12.57 7.78 -1.29
C VAL A 34 13.69 7.10 -2.11
N ALA A 35 13.35 6.21 -3.04
CA ALA A 35 14.31 5.53 -3.90
C ALA A 35 15.07 6.52 -4.80
N ALA A 36 14.38 7.50 -5.39
CA ALA A 36 15.00 8.53 -6.22
C ALA A 36 15.99 9.40 -5.43
N ILE A 37 15.66 9.75 -4.18
CA ILE A 37 16.55 10.51 -3.29
C ILE A 37 17.77 9.66 -2.92
N LEU A 38 17.58 8.40 -2.50
CA LEU A 38 18.68 7.50 -2.17
C LEU A 38 19.62 7.29 -3.36
N LEU A 39 19.07 7.14 -4.57
CA LEU A 39 19.86 7.05 -5.80
C LEU A 39 20.67 8.33 -6.04
N SER A 40 20.04 9.50 -5.88
CA SER A 40 20.72 10.79 -6.03
C SER A 40 21.88 10.94 -5.03
N LEU A 41 21.64 10.59 -3.77
CA LEU A 41 22.64 10.66 -2.70
C LEU A 41 23.77 9.64 -2.86
N SER A 42 23.52 8.50 -3.53
CA SER A 42 24.56 7.49 -3.78
C SER A 42 25.76 8.04 -4.58
N THR A 43 25.53 9.07 -5.41
CA THR A 43 26.59 9.74 -6.18
C THR A 43 27.47 10.66 -5.34
N ALA A 44 27.05 10.98 -4.11
CA ALA A 44 27.75 11.83 -3.14
C ALA A 44 28.02 11.10 -1.81
N ALA A 45 28.08 9.76 -1.83
CA ALA A 45 28.06 8.91 -0.63
C ALA A 45 29.14 9.27 0.41
N ASP A 46 30.34 9.70 -0.02
CA ASP A 46 31.42 10.10 0.88
C ASP A 46 31.14 11.39 1.67
N GLN A 47 30.12 12.16 1.26
CA GLN A 47 29.74 13.45 1.86
C GLN A 47 28.43 13.40 2.65
N VAL A 48 27.75 12.25 2.67
CA VAL A 48 26.46 12.09 3.35
C VAL A 48 26.67 11.35 4.66
N GLU A 49 26.41 12.01 5.78
CA GLU A 49 26.40 11.34 7.07
C GLU A 49 25.27 10.30 7.12
N PRO A 50 25.52 9.07 7.62
CA PRO A 50 24.49 8.03 7.69
C PRO A 50 23.22 8.45 8.46
N VAL A 51 23.35 9.36 9.44
CA VAL A 51 22.21 9.91 10.18
C VAL A 51 21.25 10.69 9.30
N ALA A 52 21.75 11.30 8.21
CA ALA A 52 20.92 12.02 7.25
C ALA A 52 20.04 11.09 6.40
N LEU A 53 20.34 9.79 6.36
CA LEU A 53 19.53 8.77 5.68
C LEU A 53 18.41 8.22 6.57
N ALA A 54 18.49 8.39 7.89
CA ALA A 54 17.50 7.84 8.83
C ALA A 54 16.06 8.29 8.55
N PRO A 55 15.78 9.57 8.19
CA PRO A 55 14.43 9.99 7.81
C PRO A 55 13.90 9.28 6.55
N LEU A 56 14.76 9.06 5.55
CA LEU A 56 14.40 8.35 4.32
C LEU A 56 14.08 6.88 4.61
N ALA A 57 14.89 6.23 5.45
CA ALA A 57 14.64 4.86 5.89
C ALA A 57 13.33 4.74 6.68
N HIS A 58 13.05 5.72 7.56
CA HIS A 58 11.80 5.75 8.33
C HIS A 58 10.57 5.90 7.42
N LEU A 59 10.59 6.90 6.52
CA LEU A 59 9.50 7.11 5.55
C LEU A 59 9.30 5.90 4.64
N GLY A 60 10.39 5.28 4.18
CA GLY A 60 10.31 4.07 3.39
C GLY A 60 9.70 2.88 4.14
N SER A 61 10.06 2.71 5.42
CA SER A 61 9.49 1.67 6.28
C SER A 61 8.00 1.88 6.51
N GLU A 62 7.59 3.11 6.81
CA GLU A 62 6.19 3.45 7.07
C GLU A 62 5.33 3.22 5.81
N ALA A 63 5.78 3.67 4.64
CA ALA A 63 5.09 3.44 3.39
C ALA A 63 4.96 1.94 3.07
N LEU A 64 6.01 1.14 3.29
CA LEU A 64 5.95 -0.32 3.12
C LEU A 64 4.92 -0.98 4.05
N GLU A 65 4.87 -0.57 5.31
CA GLU A 65 3.91 -1.10 6.29
C GLU A 65 2.47 -0.80 5.88
N GLN A 66 2.20 0.41 5.41
CA GLN A 66 0.88 0.82 4.93
C GLN A 66 0.47 0.03 3.67
N ILE A 67 1.37 -0.11 2.68
CA ILE A 67 1.13 -0.94 1.48
C ILE A 67 0.80 -2.37 1.86
N LEU A 68 1.62 -2.99 2.71
CA LEU A 68 1.40 -4.39 3.13
C LEU A 68 0.09 -4.56 3.87
N THR A 69 -0.31 -3.56 4.65
CA THR A 69 -1.58 -3.56 5.37
C THR A 69 -2.77 -3.48 4.42
N SER A 70 -2.79 -2.50 3.52
CA SER A 70 -3.86 -2.31 2.53
C SER A 70 -3.93 -3.51 1.57
N TRP A 71 -2.79 -4.04 1.15
CA TRP A 71 -2.71 -5.25 0.32
C TRP A 71 -3.34 -6.47 0.99
N ARG A 72 -3.00 -6.72 2.27
CA ARG A 72 -3.60 -7.84 3.03
C ARG A 72 -5.11 -7.67 3.21
N LYS A 73 -5.60 -6.44 3.44
CA LYS A 73 -7.04 -6.15 3.51
C LYS A 73 -7.73 -6.44 2.17
N ALA A 74 -7.14 -6.02 1.05
CA ALA A 74 -7.67 -6.32 -0.28
C ALA A 74 -7.75 -7.83 -0.54
N LEU A 75 -6.68 -8.58 -0.24
CA LEU A 75 -6.66 -10.04 -0.38
C LEU A 75 -7.71 -10.74 0.50
N ALA A 76 -7.88 -10.29 1.74
CA ALA A 76 -8.90 -10.83 2.64
C ALA A 76 -10.32 -10.61 2.10
N ALA A 77 -10.59 -9.42 1.55
CA ALA A 77 -11.88 -9.11 0.90
C ALA A 77 -12.14 -10.01 -0.31
N MET A 78 -11.12 -10.26 -1.14
CA MET A 78 -11.21 -11.19 -2.28
C MET A 78 -11.43 -12.66 -1.85
N SER A 79 -10.79 -13.10 -0.76
CA SER A 79 -10.93 -14.47 -0.26
C SER A 79 -12.30 -14.74 0.37
N ASN A 80 -12.91 -13.74 1.01
CA ASN A 80 -14.27 -13.87 1.53
C ASN A 80 -15.28 -14.09 0.40
N GLU A 81 -15.08 -13.46 -0.75
CA GLU A 81 -15.89 -13.69 -1.94
C GLU A 81 -15.76 -15.14 -2.45
N ALA A 82 -14.54 -15.69 -2.46
CA ALA A 82 -14.27 -17.05 -2.93
C ALA A 82 -14.95 -18.13 -2.06
N ASN A 83 -15.10 -17.89 -0.75
CA ASN A 83 -15.79 -18.79 0.18
C ASN A 83 -17.32 -18.58 0.20
N ALA A 84 -17.84 -17.48 -0.34
CA ALA A 84 -19.27 -17.17 -0.38
C ALA A 84 -19.98 -17.59 -1.70
N ARG A 85 -19.20 -18.00 -2.70
CA ARG A 85 -19.64 -18.56 -3.99
C ARG A 85 -19.89 -20.06 -3.86
#